data_AF-A0A100IEM3-F1
#
_entry.id   AF-A0A100IEM3-F1
#
_cell.length_a   1.000
_cell.length_b   1.000
_cell.length_c   1.000
_cell.angle_alpha   90.00
_cell.angle_beta   90.00
_cell.angle_gamma   90.00
#
_symmetry.space_group_name_H-M   'P 1'
#
loop_
_entity.id
_entity.type
_entity.pdbx_description
1 polymer ?
#
loop_
_entity_poly.entity_id
_entity_poly.type
_entity_poly.pdbx_seq_one_letter_code
_entity_poly.pdbx_strand_id
1 'polypeptide(L)'
;MPDMCCSDDALYASGGKGSMRYLFLHGGHSQLAPPDNFSVEAKVLVQNTHGEIIFDDSPDQPTSQYQFIDRTLKSVNGKEDAYIPKQLFVEKMLMNVSIPTLLFAEIPRDHADIPSSENVSYVTLLILGRTGMEQASFQDYEYLKSMLHLFVPRFGRAISRMSDVYLPGDALNLSHEVAGYMMVPSGDTNNLRTFLAMYAKRYMLKSSSEIEVLERCLLHMLKMPFELSSAIRYGLILY
;
A
#
# COMPACT_ATOMS: atom_id res chain seq x y z
N MET A 1 -41.10 22.98 9.37
CA MET A 1 -39.66 22.89 9.65
C MET A 1 -39.25 21.46 9.35
N PRO A 2 -38.43 21.18 8.34
CA PRO A 2 -37.97 19.82 8.10
C PRO A 2 -36.76 19.54 8.99
N ASP A 3 -36.82 18.39 9.66
CA ASP A 3 -35.74 17.82 10.46
C ASP A 3 -34.45 17.70 9.64
N MET A 4 -33.43 18.48 10.02
CA MET A 4 -32.05 18.16 9.68
C MET A 4 -31.65 16.94 10.51
N CYS A 5 -31.88 15.74 9.97
CA CYS A 5 -31.06 14.60 10.34
C CYS A 5 -29.61 14.96 9.99
N CYS A 6 -28.83 15.37 10.98
CA CYS A 6 -27.39 15.28 10.94
C CYS A 6 -27.05 13.79 10.73
N SER A 7 -26.88 13.36 9.49
CA SER A 7 -26.07 12.18 9.22
C SER A 7 -24.66 12.56 9.62
N ASP A 8 -24.20 12.06 10.77
CA ASP A 8 -22.79 12.09 11.15
C ASP A 8 -22.01 11.35 10.07
N ASP A 9 -21.60 12.10 9.06
CA ASP A 9 -20.93 11.61 7.85
C ASP A 9 -19.45 11.41 8.18
N ALA A 10 -19.19 10.46 9.08
CA ALA A 10 -17.85 10.17 9.55
C ALA A 10 -17.01 9.62 8.40
N LEU A 11 -15.81 10.19 8.23
CA LEU A 11 -14.79 9.75 7.26
C LEU A 11 -14.45 8.24 7.41
N TYR A 12 -14.83 7.65 8.54
CA TYR A 12 -14.60 6.27 8.97
C TYR A 12 -15.87 5.61 9.54
N ALA A 13 -17.04 5.80 8.91
CA ALA A 13 -18.32 5.28 9.41
C ALA A 13 -18.34 3.77 9.77
N SER A 14 -17.45 2.98 9.17
CA SER A 14 -17.29 1.53 9.42
C SER A 14 -16.21 1.19 10.46
N GLY A 15 -15.43 2.17 10.95
CA GLY A 15 -14.15 1.93 11.61
C GLY A 15 -13.15 1.17 10.73
N GLY A 16 -13.43 1.04 9.43
CA GLY A 16 -12.60 0.27 8.50
C GLY A 16 -12.83 -1.24 8.48
N LYS A 17 -13.78 -1.77 9.28
CA LYS A 17 -13.98 -3.23 9.38
C LYS A 17 -14.75 -3.75 8.16
N GLY A 18 -14.15 -4.68 7.42
CA GLY A 18 -14.77 -5.27 6.23
C GLY A 18 -14.79 -4.35 5.01
N SER A 19 -14.07 -3.21 5.04
CA SER A 19 -13.91 -2.31 3.89
C SER A 19 -12.52 -2.44 3.27
N MET A 20 -12.37 -2.02 2.01
CA MET A 20 -11.06 -1.96 1.34
C MET A 20 -10.24 -0.82 1.95
N ARG A 21 -9.18 -1.17 2.67
CA ARG A 21 -8.29 -0.22 3.34
C ARG A 21 -6.93 -0.22 2.71
N TYR A 22 -6.25 0.92 2.73
CA TYR A 22 -4.86 1.01 2.32
C TYR A 22 -4.10 2.08 3.08
N LEU A 23 -2.79 1.94 3.09
CA LEU A 23 -1.86 2.86 3.72
C LEU A 23 -0.66 3.07 2.81
N PHE A 24 -0.14 4.29 2.82
CA PHE A 24 1.09 4.61 2.11
C PHE A 24 2.27 4.23 2.98
N LEU A 25 3.08 3.31 2.46
CA LEU A 25 4.39 2.99 2.98
C LEU A 25 5.42 4.04 2.54
N HIS A 26 5.22 4.58 1.34
CA HIS A 26 5.92 5.73 0.78
C HIS A 26 5.04 6.43 -0.27
N GLY A 27 5.21 7.74 -0.45
CA GLY A 27 4.42 8.52 -1.40
C GLY A 27 3.05 8.91 -0.84
N GLY A 28 2.08 9.13 -1.72
CA GLY A 28 0.73 9.56 -1.38
C GLY A 28 -0.19 9.62 -2.59
N HIS A 29 -1.36 10.22 -2.44
CA HIS A 29 -2.22 10.54 -3.57
C HIS A 29 -1.58 11.59 -4.49
N SER A 30 -1.83 11.46 -5.79
CA SER A 30 -1.51 12.50 -6.76
C SER A 30 -2.66 13.47 -6.90
N GLN A 31 -2.33 14.76 -6.97
CA GLN A 31 -3.30 15.81 -7.30
C GLN A 31 -3.40 16.07 -8.80
N LEU A 32 -2.55 15.41 -9.60
CA LEU A 32 -2.52 15.58 -11.06
C LEU A 32 -3.45 14.58 -11.71
N ALA A 33 -4.44 15.09 -12.45
CA ALA A 33 -5.28 14.26 -13.30
C ALA A 33 -4.39 13.48 -14.29
N PRO A 34 -4.60 12.16 -14.44
CA PRO A 34 -3.87 11.38 -15.42
C PRO A 34 -4.24 11.87 -16.84
N PRO A 35 -3.29 11.86 -17.79
CA PRO A 35 -3.60 12.14 -19.20
C PRO A 35 -4.50 11.03 -19.77
N ASP A 36 -5.10 11.24 -20.95
CA ASP A 36 -6.01 10.26 -21.54
C ASP A 36 -5.29 8.96 -21.94
N ASN A 37 -4.03 9.07 -22.39
CA ASN A 37 -3.20 7.94 -22.79
C ASN A 37 -1.87 7.96 -22.04
N PHE A 38 -1.60 6.92 -21.25
CA PHE A 38 -0.35 6.80 -20.50
C PHE A 38 -0.03 5.34 -20.16
N SER A 39 1.22 5.11 -19.78
CA SER A 39 1.64 3.88 -19.14
C SER A 39 2.12 4.15 -17.73
N VAL A 40 1.95 3.17 -16.85
CA VAL A 40 2.44 3.17 -15.48
C VAL A 40 3.38 1.98 -15.32
N GLU A 41 4.56 2.23 -14.78
CA GLU A 41 5.50 1.19 -14.38
C GLU A 41 5.23 0.81 -12.92
N ALA A 42 4.80 -0.42 -12.69
CA ALA A 42 4.40 -0.88 -11.36
C ALA A 42 4.63 -2.37 -11.13
N LYS A 43 4.72 -2.79 -9.86
CA LYS A 43 4.72 -4.19 -9.43
C LYS A 43 3.54 -4.42 -8.49
N VAL A 44 2.83 -5.53 -8.70
CA VAL A 44 1.65 -5.91 -7.92
C VAL A 44 1.90 -7.24 -7.25
N LEU A 45 1.91 -7.23 -5.92
CA LEU A 45 2.03 -8.44 -5.10
C LEU A 45 0.75 -8.66 -4.30
N VAL A 46 0.33 -9.92 -4.18
CA VAL A 46 -0.72 -10.32 -3.23
C VAL A 46 -0.12 -11.25 -2.20
N GLN A 47 -0.40 -10.96 -0.93
CA GLN A 47 0.04 -11.73 0.21
C GLN A 47 -1.15 -12.29 0.99
N ASN A 48 -0.96 -13.47 1.57
CA ASN A 48 -1.87 -14.04 2.56
C ASN A 48 -1.66 -13.41 3.94
N THR A 49 -2.48 -13.79 4.92
CA THR A 49 -2.38 -13.30 6.31
C THR A 49 -1.06 -13.65 7.01
N HIS A 50 -0.30 -14.60 6.47
CA HIS A 50 1.01 -15.00 6.99
C HIS A 50 2.15 -14.17 6.40
N GLY A 51 1.87 -13.28 5.44
CA GLY A 51 2.87 -12.47 4.72
C GLY A 51 3.52 -13.18 3.53
N GLU A 52 3.04 -14.38 3.17
CA GLU A 52 3.55 -15.16 2.04
C GLU A 52 2.96 -14.61 0.74
N ILE A 53 3.81 -14.46 -0.29
CA ILE A 53 3.39 -14.01 -1.61
C ILE A 53 2.63 -15.15 -2.29
N ILE A 54 1.35 -14.95 -2.56
CA ILE A 54 0.47 -15.88 -3.28
C ILE A 54 0.23 -15.46 -4.74
N PHE A 55 0.61 -14.23 -5.09
CA PHE A 55 0.61 -13.73 -6.46
C PHE A 55 1.71 -12.67 -6.64
N ASP A 56 2.44 -12.77 -7.75
CA ASP A 56 3.37 -11.76 -8.27
C ASP A 56 3.02 -11.55 -9.74
N ASP A 57 2.71 -10.31 -10.14
CA ASP A 57 2.34 -9.97 -11.52
C ASP A 57 3.47 -10.19 -12.53
N SER A 58 4.71 -10.22 -12.03
CA SER A 58 5.92 -10.21 -12.82
C SER A 58 7.07 -10.92 -12.08
N PRO A 59 7.01 -12.24 -11.82
CA PRO A 59 8.01 -12.91 -10.99
C PRO A 59 9.43 -12.83 -11.56
N ASP A 60 9.55 -12.74 -12.89
CA ASP A 60 10.83 -12.66 -13.60
C ASP A 60 11.29 -11.21 -13.86
N GLN A 61 10.49 -10.20 -13.51
CA GLN A 61 10.76 -8.79 -13.80
C GLN A 61 10.58 -7.90 -12.56
N PRO A 62 11.31 -6.77 -12.46
CA PRO A 62 11.14 -5.86 -11.34
C PRO A 62 9.79 -5.14 -11.36
N THR A 63 9.19 -4.93 -12.53
CA THR A 63 7.93 -4.22 -12.74
C THR A 63 7.26 -4.69 -14.03
N SER A 64 5.95 -4.49 -14.11
CA SER A 64 5.14 -4.55 -15.32
C SER A 64 4.79 -3.15 -15.81
N GLN A 65 4.49 -3.04 -17.11
CA GLN A 65 3.98 -1.84 -17.74
C GLN A 65 2.47 -1.94 -17.95
N TYR A 66 1.71 -1.11 -17.23
CA TYR A 66 0.25 -1.01 -17.29
C TYR A 66 -0.14 0.13 -18.24
N GLN A 67 -0.85 -0.17 -19.32
CA GLN A 67 -1.24 0.82 -20.33
C GLN A 67 -2.71 1.22 -20.19
N PHE A 68 -2.96 2.51 -20.04
CA PHE A 68 -4.28 3.11 -19.94
C PHE A 68 -4.61 3.93 -21.18
N ILE A 69 -5.85 3.77 -21.68
CA ILE A 69 -6.47 4.56 -22.75
C ILE A 69 -7.84 4.99 -22.27
N ASP A 70 -8.11 6.29 -22.32
CA ASP A 70 -9.32 6.93 -21.80
C ASP A 70 -9.62 6.46 -20.37
N ARG A 71 -8.58 6.44 -19.53
CA ARG A 71 -8.59 5.99 -18.12
C ARG A 71 -9.03 4.54 -17.90
N THR A 72 -9.13 3.76 -18.95
CA THR A 72 -9.41 2.33 -18.90
C THR A 72 -8.11 1.58 -19.13
N LEU A 73 -7.81 0.61 -18.28
CA LEU A 73 -6.66 -0.25 -18.52
C LEU A 73 -6.91 -1.10 -19.76
N LYS A 74 -5.96 -1.09 -20.70
CA LYS A 74 -6.05 -1.79 -21.98
C LYS A 74 -5.09 -2.95 -22.10
N SER A 75 -3.90 -2.86 -21.50
CA SER A 75 -2.94 -3.94 -21.55
C SER A 75 -1.97 -3.91 -20.38
N VAL A 76 -1.42 -5.07 -20.04
CA VAL A 76 -0.28 -5.22 -19.14
C VAL A 76 0.84 -5.92 -19.90
N ASN A 77 2.01 -5.30 -19.97
CA ASN A 77 3.14 -5.77 -20.78
C ASN A 77 2.76 -6.07 -22.25
N GLY A 78 1.83 -5.28 -22.80
CA GLY A 78 1.32 -5.45 -24.18
C GLY A 78 0.27 -6.57 -24.35
N LYS A 79 -0.16 -7.24 -23.29
CA LYS A 79 -1.24 -8.24 -23.32
C LYS A 79 -2.57 -7.63 -22.88
N GLU A 80 -3.59 -7.68 -23.74
CA GLU A 80 -4.89 -7.03 -23.50
C GLU A 80 -5.69 -7.69 -22.37
N ASP A 81 -5.78 -9.03 -22.37
CA ASP A 81 -6.51 -9.80 -21.35
C ASP A 81 -5.58 -10.33 -20.24
N ALA A 82 -4.70 -9.47 -19.72
CA ALA A 82 -3.88 -9.83 -18.57
C ALA A 82 -4.74 -9.91 -17.30
N TYR A 83 -4.57 -10.98 -16.52
CA TYR A 83 -5.23 -11.09 -15.23
C TYR A 83 -4.62 -10.11 -14.23
N ILE A 84 -5.48 -9.38 -13.51
CA ILE A 84 -5.06 -8.38 -12.52
C ILE A 84 -5.77 -8.70 -11.21
N PRO A 85 -5.03 -8.96 -10.14
CA PRO A 85 -5.65 -9.26 -8.86
C PRO A 85 -6.33 -8.00 -8.32
N LYS A 86 -7.57 -8.12 -7.84
CA LYS A 86 -8.28 -7.02 -7.17
C LYS A 86 -8.36 -5.80 -8.08
N GLN A 87 -8.76 -6.05 -9.32
CA GLN A 87 -8.62 -5.14 -10.46
C GLN A 87 -9.07 -3.71 -10.15
N LEU A 88 -10.26 -3.56 -9.56
CA LEU A 88 -10.82 -2.26 -9.20
C LEU A 88 -9.86 -1.43 -8.33
N PHE A 89 -9.26 -2.05 -7.31
CA PHE A 89 -8.33 -1.36 -6.42
C PHE A 89 -7.03 -1.01 -7.16
N VAL A 90 -6.45 -1.97 -7.86
CA VAL A 90 -5.17 -1.80 -8.57
C VAL A 90 -5.27 -0.70 -9.61
N GLU A 91 -6.26 -0.75 -10.49
CA GLU A 91 -6.46 0.27 -11.53
C GLU A 91 -6.65 1.66 -10.91
N LYS A 92 -7.48 1.79 -9.88
CA LYS A 92 -7.71 3.08 -9.23
C LYS A 92 -6.43 3.64 -8.61
N MET A 93 -5.62 2.80 -7.97
CA MET A 93 -4.36 3.27 -7.38
C MET A 93 -3.34 3.66 -8.44
N LEU A 94 -3.15 2.85 -9.50
CA LEU A 94 -2.18 3.14 -10.56
C LEU A 94 -2.40 4.52 -11.22
N MET A 95 -3.64 4.99 -11.25
CA MET A 95 -4.00 6.29 -11.81
C MET A 95 -3.84 7.47 -10.83
N ASN A 96 -4.02 7.23 -9.53
CA ASN A 96 -4.32 8.28 -8.54
C ASN A 96 -3.24 8.48 -7.47
N VAL A 97 -2.06 7.88 -7.61
CA VAL A 97 -0.95 8.07 -6.66
C VAL A 97 0.20 8.88 -7.25
N SER A 98 1.01 9.47 -6.37
CA SER A 98 2.26 10.13 -6.71
C SER A 98 3.30 9.14 -7.22
N ILE A 99 4.40 9.63 -7.76
CA ILE A 99 5.51 8.79 -8.21
C ILE A 99 6.80 9.30 -7.59
N PRO A 100 7.61 8.42 -6.97
CA PRO A 100 7.30 7.01 -6.72
C PRO A 100 6.34 6.79 -5.55
N THR A 101 5.72 5.61 -5.49
CA THR A 101 4.81 5.22 -4.39
C THR A 101 4.98 3.75 -4.05
N LEU A 102 4.91 3.43 -2.76
CA LEU A 102 4.69 2.08 -2.27
C LEU A 102 3.51 2.11 -1.31
N LEU A 103 2.51 1.29 -1.56
CA LEU A 103 1.32 1.21 -0.72
C LEU A 103 0.98 -0.23 -0.38
N PHE A 104 0.35 -0.41 0.76
CA PHE A 104 -0.10 -1.69 1.28
C PHE A 104 -1.60 -1.60 1.54
N ALA A 105 -2.36 -2.60 1.09
CA ALA A 105 -3.80 -2.60 1.15
C ALA A 105 -4.33 -3.89 1.73
N GLU A 106 -5.38 -3.77 2.51
CA GLU A 106 -6.19 -4.85 3.02
C GLU A 106 -7.50 -4.90 2.24
N ILE A 107 -7.75 -6.03 1.57
CA ILE A 107 -8.90 -6.20 0.69
C ILE A 107 -9.74 -7.38 1.17
N PRO A 108 -10.96 -7.12 1.70
CA PRO A 108 -11.90 -8.16 2.12
C PRO A 108 -12.23 -9.16 0.99
N ARG A 109 -12.61 -10.38 1.38
CA ARG A 109 -12.96 -11.46 0.46
C ARG A 109 -14.14 -11.13 -0.44
N ASP A 110 -15.13 -10.39 0.05
CA ASP A 110 -16.31 -10.02 -0.75
C ASP A 110 -15.95 -9.10 -1.94
N HIS A 111 -14.72 -8.60 -1.95
CA HIS A 111 -14.11 -7.82 -3.02
C HIS A 111 -12.93 -8.55 -3.69
N ALA A 112 -12.85 -9.88 -3.56
CA ALA A 112 -11.79 -10.72 -4.12
C ALA A 112 -12.21 -11.44 -5.41
N ASP A 113 -11.32 -11.39 -6.41
CA ASP A 113 -11.49 -12.13 -7.66
C ASP A 113 -11.04 -13.62 -7.56
N ILE A 114 -10.45 -14.03 -6.43
CA ILE A 114 -9.92 -15.39 -6.21
C ILE A 114 -10.58 -16.04 -4.98
N PRO A 115 -11.04 -17.31 -5.07
CA PRO A 115 -11.47 -18.07 -3.90
C PRO A 115 -10.28 -18.33 -2.97
N SER A 116 -10.24 -17.63 -1.84
CA SER A 116 -9.32 -17.88 -0.73
C SER A 116 -10.06 -18.51 0.46
N SER A 117 -9.38 -19.36 1.24
CA SER A 117 -9.86 -19.78 2.56
C SER A 117 -9.79 -18.65 3.59
N GLU A 118 -9.00 -17.61 3.31
CA GLU A 118 -8.84 -16.44 4.16
C GLU A 118 -9.90 -15.37 3.83
N ASN A 119 -10.38 -14.67 4.86
CA ASN A 119 -11.42 -13.64 4.74
C ASN A 119 -10.90 -12.31 4.15
N VAL A 120 -9.59 -12.18 3.99
CA VAL A 120 -8.90 -10.96 3.58
C VAL A 120 -7.68 -11.35 2.73
N SER A 121 -7.31 -10.49 1.79
CA SER A 121 -6.02 -10.58 1.08
C SER A 121 -5.30 -9.24 1.18
N TYR A 122 -3.97 -9.28 1.25
CA TYR A 122 -3.15 -8.08 1.29
C TYR A 122 -2.56 -7.79 -0.09
N VAL A 123 -2.73 -6.58 -0.59
CA VAL A 123 -2.15 -6.16 -1.88
C VAL A 123 -1.08 -5.12 -1.64
N THR A 124 0.11 -5.34 -2.19
CA THR A 124 1.19 -4.34 -2.20
C THR A 124 1.37 -3.83 -3.62
N LEU A 125 1.32 -2.51 -3.80
CA LEU A 125 1.59 -1.85 -5.08
C LEU A 125 2.85 -1.01 -4.97
N LEU A 126 3.85 -1.33 -5.77
CA LEU A 126 5.02 -0.50 -6.00
C LEU A 126 4.86 0.21 -7.34
N ILE A 127 4.96 1.53 -7.38
CA ILE A 127 4.79 2.35 -8.58
C ILE A 127 6.01 3.25 -8.73
N LEU A 128 6.71 3.13 -9.85
CA LEU A 128 8.03 3.72 -10.05
C LEU A 128 8.09 4.73 -11.20
N GLY A 129 7.13 4.67 -12.12
CA GLY A 129 7.12 5.54 -13.29
C GLY A 129 5.74 5.72 -13.89
N ARG A 130 5.54 6.86 -14.57
CA ARG A 130 4.38 7.12 -15.43
C ARG A 130 4.79 7.98 -16.59
N THR A 131 4.23 7.70 -17.77
CA THR A 131 4.42 8.52 -18.95
C THR A 131 4.03 9.98 -18.67
N GLY A 132 4.91 10.92 -19.04
CA GLY A 132 4.66 12.35 -18.82
C GLY A 132 4.96 12.86 -17.40
N MET A 133 5.52 12.04 -16.52
CA MET A 133 6.04 12.46 -15.21
C MET A 133 7.55 12.28 -15.12
N GLU A 134 8.17 13.02 -14.20
CA GLU A 134 9.55 12.75 -13.80
C GLU A 134 9.65 11.33 -13.23
N GLN A 135 10.70 10.62 -13.64
CA GLN A 135 10.97 9.26 -13.16
C GLN A 135 11.50 9.30 -11.73
N ALA A 136 11.24 8.23 -10.97
CA ALA A 136 11.83 8.05 -9.65
C ALA A 136 13.36 8.09 -9.74
N SER A 137 14.02 8.72 -8.76
CA SER A 137 15.47 8.68 -8.70
C SER A 137 15.96 7.25 -8.46
N PHE A 138 17.17 6.93 -8.90
CA PHE A 138 17.78 5.60 -8.63
C PHE A 138 17.83 5.30 -7.12
N GLN A 139 18.05 6.32 -6.28
CA GLN A 139 18.05 6.15 -4.83
C GLN A 139 16.66 5.81 -4.27
N ASP A 140 15.60 6.38 -4.84
CA ASP A 140 14.22 6.03 -4.48
C ASP A 140 13.86 4.63 -4.94
N TYR A 141 14.25 4.27 -6.16
CA TYR A 141 14.08 2.92 -6.70
C TYR A 141 14.68 1.87 -5.76
N GLU A 142 15.96 2.00 -5.41
CA GLU A 142 16.65 1.03 -4.53
C GLU A 142 16.06 1.00 -3.12
N TYR A 143 15.66 2.17 -2.59
CA TYR A 143 15.02 2.27 -1.29
C TYR A 143 13.66 1.55 -1.26
N LEU A 144 12.81 1.78 -2.26
CA LEU A 144 11.47 1.18 -2.31
C LEU A 144 11.51 -0.31 -2.64
N LYS A 145 12.44 -0.74 -3.49
CA LYS A 145 12.70 -2.16 -3.72
C LYS A 145 13.16 -2.86 -2.44
N SER A 146 14.06 -2.24 -1.69
CA SER A 146 14.50 -2.76 -0.39
C SER A 146 13.35 -2.79 0.61
N MET A 147 12.50 -1.77 0.64
CA MET A 147 11.31 -1.75 1.48
C MET A 147 10.35 -2.89 1.12
N LEU A 148 10.06 -3.09 -0.17
CA LEU A 148 9.19 -4.15 -0.68
C LEU A 148 9.64 -5.54 -0.25
N HIS A 149 10.95 -5.83 -0.30
CA HIS A 149 11.44 -7.18 -0.02
C HIS A 149 11.83 -7.41 1.44
N LEU A 150 12.34 -6.39 2.13
CA LEU A 150 12.92 -6.54 3.47
C LEU A 150 11.98 -6.12 4.60
N PHE A 151 11.03 -5.21 4.32
CA PHE A 151 10.11 -4.66 5.31
C PHE A 151 8.68 -5.19 5.14
N VAL A 152 8.11 -5.09 3.93
CA VAL A 152 6.69 -5.39 3.66
C VAL A 152 6.25 -6.78 4.13
N PRO A 153 7.01 -7.88 3.92
CA PRO A 153 6.56 -9.21 4.38
C PRO A 153 6.33 -9.28 5.88
N ARG A 154 7.21 -8.65 6.68
CA ARG A 154 7.07 -8.59 8.14
C ARG A 154 5.95 -7.63 8.55
N PHE A 155 5.87 -6.49 7.87
CA PHE A 155 4.81 -5.51 8.11
C PHE A 155 3.43 -6.12 7.87
N GLY A 156 3.21 -6.76 6.72
CA GLY A 156 1.94 -7.39 6.38
C GLY A 156 1.53 -8.47 7.38
N ARG A 157 2.48 -9.30 7.84
CA ARG A 157 2.23 -10.29 8.90
C ARG A 157 1.91 -9.65 10.26
N ALA A 158 2.50 -8.50 10.58
CA ALA A 158 2.21 -7.80 11.82
C ALA A 158 0.83 -7.15 11.77
N ILE A 159 0.50 -6.47 10.67
CA ILE A 159 -0.81 -5.83 10.44
C ILE A 159 -1.94 -6.85 10.41
N SER A 160 -1.73 -8.01 9.81
CA SER A 160 -2.77 -9.05 9.75
C SER A 160 -3.23 -9.57 11.11
N ARG A 161 -2.39 -9.47 12.14
CA ARG A 161 -2.73 -9.86 13.52
C ARG A 161 -3.63 -8.86 14.24
N MET A 162 -3.72 -7.64 13.71
CA MET A 162 -4.41 -6.52 14.33
C MET A 162 -5.37 -5.82 13.37
N SER A 163 -5.68 -6.47 12.23
CA SER A 163 -6.58 -5.94 11.21
C SER A 163 -7.90 -5.45 11.81
N ASP A 164 -8.45 -6.19 12.78
CA ASP A 164 -9.71 -5.86 13.45
C ASP A 164 -9.66 -4.66 14.41
N VAL A 165 -8.47 -4.15 14.74
CA VAL A 165 -8.27 -3.25 15.90
C VAL A 165 -7.73 -1.87 15.50
N TYR A 166 -7.05 -1.75 14.36
CA TYR A 166 -6.38 -0.49 14.03
C TYR A 166 -7.36 0.57 13.48
N LEU A 167 -7.68 1.55 14.33
CA LEU A 167 -8.49 2.73 14.01
C LEU A 167 -7.60 3.96 13.72
N PRO A 168 -8.03 4.85 12.81
CA PRO A 168 -7.36 6.14 12.63
C PRO A 168 -7.36 6.95 13.93
N GLY A 169 -6.22 7.61 14.22
CA GLY A 169 -6.08 8.52 15.36
C GLY A 169 -5.23 7.99 16.52
N ASP A 170 -4.92 6.69 16.57
CA ASP A 170 -4.02 6.10 17.59
C ASP A 170 -2.73 5.52 16.98
N ALA A 171 -2.13 6.27 16.06
CA ALA A 171 -0.96 5.81 15.32
C ALA A 171 0.27 5.57 16.21
N LEU A 172 0.37 6.25 17.36
CA LEU A 172 1.48 6.09 18.30
C LEU A 172 1.42 4.72 18.97
N ASN A 173 0.31 4.37 19.65
CA ASN A 173 0.19 3.07 20.30
C ASN A 173 0.25 1.95 19.25
N LEU A 174 -0.41 2.14 18.11
CA LEU A 174 -0.36 1.18 17.02
C LEU A 174 1.07 0.97 16.50
N SER A 175 1.88 2.02 16.39
CA SER A 175 3.29 1.88 15.98
C SER A 175 4.10 1.06 16.98
N HIS A 176 3.88 1.24 18.29
CA HIS A 176 4.53 0.43 19.33
C HIS A 176 4.11 -1.04 19.26
N GLU A 177 2.81 -1.32 19.11
CA GLU A 177 2.30 -2.69 19.01
C GLU A 177 2.79 -3.42 17.75
N VAL A 178 2.71 -2.76 16.58
CA VAL A 178 3.22 -3.31 15.31
C VAL A 178 4.73 -3.54 15.40
N ALA A 179 5.48 -2.61 15.97
CA ALA A 179 6.92 -2.77 16.17
C ALA A 179 7.22 -4.00 17.03
N GLY A 180 6.46 -4.20 18.11
CA GLY A 180 6.54 -5.38 18.95
C GLY A 180 6.39 -6.68 18.15
N TYR A 181 5.38 -6.77 17.28
CA TYR A 181 5.17 -7.96 16.43
C TYR A 181 6.28 -8.14 15.37
N MET A 182 6.78 -7.06 14.77
CA MET A 182 7.82 -7.11 13.73
C MET A 182 9.20 -7.48 14.28
N MET A 183 9.48 -7.14 15.54
CA MET A 183 10.73 -7.43 16.23
C MET A 183 10.80 -8.85 16.79
N VAL A 184 9.67 -9.57 16.87
CA VAL A 184 9.68 -11.01 17.20
C VAL A 184 10.52 -11.74 16.15
N PRO A 185 11.55 -12.53 16.56
CA PRO A 185 12.33 -13.31 15.62
C PRO A 185 11.45 -14.30 14.87
N SER A 186 11.34 -14.11 13.56
CA SER A 186 10.69 -15.08 12.67
C SER A 186 11.39 -15.09 11.33
N GLY A 187 11.87 -16.26 10.89
CA GLY A 187 12.68 -16.37 9.68
C GLY A 187 13.96 -15.54 9.76
N ASP A 188 14.36 -14.94 8.64
CA ASP A 188 15.60 -14.15 8.54
C ASP A 188 15.43 -12.74 9.15
N THR A 189 15.87 -12.57 10.40
CA THR A 189 15.92 -11.28 11.13
C THR A 189 16.89 -10.27 10.53
N ASN A 190 17.81 -10.68 9.67
CA ASN A 190 18.76 -9.76 9.05
C ASN A 190 18.09 -8.83 8.05
N ASN A 191 17.01 -9.26 7.42
CA ASN A 191 16.28 -8.45 6.43
C ASN A 191 15.71 -7.17 7.05
N LEU A 192 15.02 -7.26 8.19
CA LEU A 192 14.46 -6.10 8.87
C LEU A 192 15.56 -5.13 9.33
N ARG A 193 16.62 -5.64 9.96
CA ARG A 193 17.74 -4.81 10.42
C ARG A 193 18.42 -4.08 9.28
N THR A 194 18.61 -4.75 8.15
CA THR A 194 19.19 -4.17 6.94
C THR A 194 18.33 -3.01 6.44
N PHE A 195 17.01 -3.19 6.38
CA PHE A 195 16.09 -2.11 6.03
C PHE A 195 16.14 -0.95 7.04
N LEU A 196 16.10 -1.23 8.35
CA LEU A 196 16.12 -0.18 9.38
C LEU A 196 17.42 0.64 9.33
N ALA A 197 18.56 0.02 9.05
CA ALA A 197 19.81 0.74 8.83
C ALA A 197 19.73 1.68 7.63
N MET A 198 19.11 1.24 6.53
CA MET A 198 18.88 2.06 5.34
C MET A 198 17.93 3.23 5.63
N TYR A 199 16.81 2.96 6.32
CA TYR A 199 15.84 3.98 6.73
C TYR A 199 16.48 5.02 7.64
N ALA A 200 17.24 4.59 8.65
CA ALA A 200 17.94 5.46 9.58
C ALA A 200 18.93 6.38 8.86
N LYS A 201 19.73 5.84 7.94
CA LYS A 201 20.68 6.65 7.13
C LYS A 201 19.97 7.73 6.31
N ARG A 202 18.74 7.46 5.86
CA ARG A 202 17.97 8.35 4.98
C ARG A 202 17.19 9.43 5.74
N TYR A 203 16.62 9.09 6.90
CA TYR A 203 15.65 9.95 7.59
C TYR A 203 16.02 10.32 9.04
N MET A 204 16.94 9.61 9.68
CA MET A 204 17.29 9.85 11.09
C MET A 204 18.55 10.71 11.19
N LEU A 205 18.43 11.80 11.97
CA LEU A 205 19.55 12.72 12.24
C LEU A 205 20.47 12.27 13.38
N LYS A 206 20.02 11.32 14.21
CA LYS A 206 20.73 10.85 15.40
C LYS A 206 20.82 9.32 15.38
N SER A 207 21.85 8.77 16.01
CA SER A 207 21.86 7.35 16.34
C SER A 207 20.67 7.03 17.24
N SER A 208 19.92 6.00 16.86
CA SER A 208 18.75 5.52 17.60
C SER A 208 18.80 3.99 17.59
N SER A 209 18.19 3.38 18.58
CA SER A 209 18.06 1.92 18.64
C SER A 209 17.17 1.40 17.49
N GLU A 210 17.33 0.14 17.10
CA GLU A 210 16.54 -0.46 16.02
C GLU A 210 15.03 -0.33 16.25
N ILE A 211 14.59 -0.50 17.51
CA ILE A 211 13.18 -0.37 17.89
C ILE A 211 12.67 1.06 17.71
N GLU A 212 13.42 2.08 18.15
CA GLU A 212 13.02 3.49 17.98
C GLU A 212 12.96 3.89 16.50
N VAL A 213 13.90 3.38 15.68
CA VAL A 213 13.88 3.60 14.23
C VAL A 213 12.62 2.98 13.63
N LEU A 214 12.28 1.75 14.02
CA LEU A 214 11.11 1.03 13.53
C LEU A 214 9.81 1.73 13.94
N GLU A 215 9.67 2.14 15.21
CA GLU A 215 8.47 2.84 15.69
C GLU A 215 8.26 4.16 14.95
N ARG A 216 9.32 4.94 14.72
CA ARG A 216 9.22 6.17 13.91
C ARG A 216 8.85 5.88 12.47
N CYS A 217 9.45 4.85 11.88
CA CYS A 217 9.13 4.39 10.53
C CYS A 217 7.63 4.06 10.42
N LEU A 218 7.12 3.29 11.37
CA LEU A 218 5.71 2.90 11.45
C LEU A 218 4.78 4.07 11.72
N LEU A 219 5.14 5.00 12.59
CA LEU A 219 4.34 6.19 12.88
C LEU A 219 4.08 7.01 11.59
N HIS A 220 5.06 7.10 10.71
CA HIS A 220 4.90 7.79 9.42
C HIS A 220 3.93 7.06 8.47
N MET A 221 3.82 5.74 8.55
CA MET A 221 3.00 4.90 7.67
C MET A 221 1.58 4.71 8.20
N LEU A 222 1.45 4.56 9.52
CA LEU A 222 0.22 4.21 10.21
C LEU A 222 -0.63 5.42 10.62
N LYS A 223 -0.10 6.64 10.47
CA LYS A 223 -0.83 7.87 10.82
C LYS A 223 -2.14 8.08 10.06
N MET A 224 -2.27 7.53 8.85
CA MET A 224 -3.47 7.71 8.01
C MET A 224 -3.76 6.46 7.20
N PRO A 225 -4.50 5.47 7.75
CA PRO A 225 -5.15 4.48 6.92
C PRO A 225 -6.33 5.12 6.18
N PHE A 226 -6.50 4.76 4.91
CA PHE A 226 -7.59 5.24 4.06
C PHE A 226 -8.55 4.09 3.76
N GLU A 227 -9.85 4.41 3.70
CA GLU A 227 -10.84 3.54 3.07
C GLU A 227 -11.05 3.98 1.62
N LEU A 228 -11.05 3.04 0.66
CA LEU A 228 -11.18 3.33 -0.77
C LEU A 228 -12.44 4.14 -1.08
N SER A 229 -13.57 3.76 -0.50
CA SER A 229 -14.87 4.42 -0.68
C SER A 229 -14.82 5.88 -0.23
N SER A 230 -14.27 6.14 0.97
CA SER A 230 -14.08 7.48 1.51
C SER A 230 -13.10 8.27 0.66
N ALA A 231 -11.97 7.70 0.26
CA ALA A 231 -10.99 8.39 -0.57
C ALA A 231 -11.58 8.84 -1.92
N ILE A 232 -12.45 8.04 -2.53
CA ILE A 232 -13.23 8.42 -3.71
C ILE A 232 -14.22 9.55 -3.37
N ARG A 233 -15.04 9.36 -2.33
CA ARG A 233 -16.07 10.32 -1.90
C ARG A 233 -15.50 11.71 -1.61
N TYR A 234 -14.31 11.78 -1.01
CA TYR A 234 -13.62 13.03 -0.70
C TYR A 234 -12.69 13.53 -1.81
N GLY A 235 -12.70 12.90 -2.99
CA GLY A 235 -11.97 13.38 -4.18
C GLY A 235 -10.46 13.16 -4.14
N LEU A 236 -9.95 12.30 -3.26
CA LEU A 236 -8.54 11.87 -3.26
C LEU A 236 -8.24 10.88 -4.39
N ILE A 237 -9.28 10.19 -4.89
CA ILE A 237 -9.21 9.26 -6.00
C ILE A 237 -10.23 9.72 -7.04
N LEU A 238 -9.74 10.00 -8.24
CA LEU A 238 -10.56 10.41 -9.38
C LEU A 238 -11.12 9.18 -10.12
N TYR A 239 -12.28 9.37 -10.74
CA TYR A 239 -12.93 8.35 -11.56
C TYR A 239 -12.31 8.21 -12.95
#